data_AF-A0A1I2INM7-F1
#
_entry.id   AF-A0A1I2INM7-F1
#
_cell.length_a   1.000
_cell.length_b   1.000
_cell.length_c   1.000
_cell.angle_alpha   90.00
_cell.angle_beta   90.00
_cell.angle_gamma   90.00
#
_symmetry.space_group_name_H-M   'P 1'
#
loop_
_entity.id
_entity.type
_entity.pdbx_description
1 polymer ?
#
loop_
_entity_poly.entity_id
_entity_poly.type
_entity_poly.pdbx_seq_one_letter_code
_entity_poly.pdbx_strand_id
1 'polypeptide(L)'
;MAIYRFRLTFDDYDEVIREIDIKSNQTFEDLHKALHRSTGYNSEKSSSFYVSSDHWIKGDEIAYLPNQKKVDRGVATMEKSRLSNFIEDPHQKFYYIYNFDRPYDFHVELVKIILQADANIEYPVLFKSIGEAPKIFDANNFTAATTTAAVSTDFDFLNEMDFVPEDTEELEAMDGRGISTSSKSDDHEDESEEDEFSSGDDYDAEDYDSKEDY
;
A
#
# COMPACT_ATOMS: atom_id res chain seq x y z
N MET A 1 30.05 -13.26 -12.88
CA MET A 1 28.71 -13.47 -12.29
C MET A 1 27.77 -12.47 -12.90
N ALA A 2 26.54 -12.88 -13.22
CA ALA A 2 25.59 -11.99 -13.86
C ALA A 2 25.07 -10.93 -12.86
N ILE A 3 24.79 -9.76 -13.38
CA ILE A 3 24.12 -8.65 -12.69
C ILE A 3 22.72 -8.52 -13.27
N TYR A 4 21.74 -8.47 -12.40
CA TYR A 4 20.36 -8.16 -12.72
C TYR A 4 20.11 -6.69 -12.47
N ARG A 5 19.47 -6.04 -13.43
CA ARG A 5 18.93 -4.69 -13.26
C ARG A 5 17.44 -4.80 -13.06
N PHE A 6 17.00 -4.46 -11.86
CA PHE A 6 15.59 -4.32 -11.57
C PHE A 6 15.17 -2.87 -11.70
N ARG A 7 14.06 -2.63 -12.40
CA ARG A 7 13.33 -1.37 -12.37
C ARG A 7 12.23 -1.50 -11.33
N LEU A 8 12.17 -0.54 -10.42
CA LEU A 8 11.18 -0.45 -9.35
C LEU A 8 10.38 0.83 -9.55
N THR A 9 9.06 0.69 -9.60
CA THR A 9 8.10 1.80 -9.67
C THR A 9 7.05 1.63 -8.59
N PHE A 10 6.54 2.74 -8.07
CA PHE A 10 5.41 2.71 -7.15
C PHE A 10 4.13 2.45 -7.94
N ASP A 11 3.21 1.64 -7.40
CA ASP A 11 1.93 1.32 -8.05
C ASP A 11 1.11 2.59 -8.35
N ASP A 12 1.07 3.52 -7.39
CA ASP A 12 0.36 4.79 -7.52
C ASP A 12 1.19 5.92 -8.18
N TYR A 13 2.51 5.74 -8.37
CA TYR A 13 3.42 6.80 -8.82
C TYR A 13 4.45 6.29 -9.84
N ASP A 14 4.00 6.06 -11.07
CA ASP A 14 4.83 5.58 -12.19
C ASP A 14 6.00 6.52 -12.57
N GLU A 15 5.90 7.80 -12.19
CA GLU A 15 6.95 8.80 -12.40
C GLU A 15 8.17 8.61 -11.48
N VAL A 16 8.01 7.85 -10.39
CA VAL A 16 9.07 7.57 -9.43
C VAL A 16 9.71 6.23 -9.78
N ILE A 17 10.90 6.31 -10.39
CA ILE A 17 11.62 5.14 -10.90
C ILE A 17 12.93 4.97 -10.13
N ARG A 18 13.22 3.74 -9.71
CA ARG A 18 14.53 3.31 -9.20
C ARG A 18 15.03 2.17 -10.08
N GLU A 19 16.26 2.23 -10.56
CA GLU A 19 16.91 1.09 -11.20
C GLU A 19 18.07 0.63 -10.32
N ILE A 20 18.06 -0.63 -9.89
CA ILE A 20 19.06 -1.20 -9.00
C ILE A 20 19.76 -2.35 -9.71
N ASP A 21 21.09 -2.28 -9.73
CA ASP A 21 21.94 -3.36 -10.19
C ASP A 21 22.32 -4.24 -9.00
N ILE A 22 22.10 -5.55 -9.12
CA ILE A 22 22.32 -6.54 -8.05
C ILE A 22 22.87 -7.84 -8.63
N LYS A 23 23.74 -8.55 -7.89
CA LYS A 23 24.31 -9.82 -8.38
C LYS A 23 23.25 -10.92 -8.37
N SER A 24 23.31 -11.82 -9.34
CA SER A 24 22.36 -12.94 -9.43
C SER A 24 22.35 -13.88 -8.22
N ASN A 25 23.47 -13.98 -7.49
CA ASN A 25 23.60 -14.82 -6.31
C ASN A 25 23.22 -14.12 -4.99
N GLN A 26 22.91 -12.81 -5.03
CA GLN A 26 22.42 -12.06 -3.88
C GLN A 26 20.96 -12.41 -3.62
N THR A 27 20.51 -12.00 -2.45
CA THR A 27 19.21 -12.41 -1.89
C THR A 27 18.15 -11.34 -2.12
N PHE A 28 16.88 -11.72 -1.93
CA PHE A 28 15.79 -10.72 -1.91
C PHE A 28 15.95 -9.73 -0.75
N GLU A 29 16.64 -10.11 0.32
CA GLU A 29 16.93 -9.19 1.42
C GLU A 29 17.92 -8.08 1.00
N ASP A 30 18.91 -8.43 0.18
CA ASP A 30 19.83 -7.45 -0.39
C ASP A 30 19.10 -6.45 -1.30
N LEU A 31 18.15 -6.94 -2.11
CA LEU A 31 17.30 -6.09 -2.96
C LEU A 31 16.39 -5.18 -2.12
N HIS A 32 15.75 -5.73 -1.08
CA HIS A 32 14.91 -4.99 -0.12
C HIS A 32 15.70 -3.84 0.53
N LYS A 33 16.90 -4.13 1.06
CA LYS A 33 17.76 -3.11 1.66
C LYS A 33 18.21 -2.07 0.64
N ALA A 34 18.51 -2.47 -0.59
CA ALA A 34 18.93 -1.56 -1.65
C ALA A 34 17.81 -0.61 -2.08
N LEU A 35 16.58 -1.12 -2.22
CA LEU A 35 15.38 -0.32 -2.47
C LEU A 35 15.22 0.75 -1.40
N HIS A 36 15.23 0.36 -0.12
CA HIS A 36 14.99 1.29 0.99
C HIS A 36 16.11 2.30 1.18
N ARG A 37 17.36 1.94 0.86
CA ARG A 37 18.47 2.90 0.78
C ARG A 37 18.21 3.98 -0.27
N SER A 38 17.51 3.65 -1.35
CA SER A 38 17.19 4.59 -2.45
C SER A 38 15.94 5.46 -2.20
N THR A 39 15.00 4.98 -1.38
CA THR A 39 13.77 5.72 -1.02
C THR A 39 13.90 6.48 0.30
N GLY A 40 14.84 6.07 1.17
CA GLY A 40 14.98 6.61 2.53
C GLY A 40 13.99 6.01 3.53
N TYR A 41 13.26 4.96 3.15
CA TYR A 41 12.32 4.29 4.04
C TYR A 41 13.03 3.37 5.04
N ASN A 42 12.34 3.02 6.12
CA ASN A 42 12.88 2.11 7.13
C ASN A 42 12.88 0.66 6.63
N SER A 43 14.05 0.07 6.41
CA SER A 43 14.16 -1.32 5.94
C SER A 43 13.75 -2.38 6.98
N GLU A 44 13.53 -2.04 8.24
CA GLU A 44 13.18 -2.99 9.31
C GLU A 44 11.66 -3.21 9.46
N LYS A 45 10.89 -2.97 8.39
CA LYS A 45 9.44 -3.19 8.35
C LYS A 45 9.08 -4.48 7.64
N SER A 46 8.11 -5.22 8.18
CA SER A 46 7.62 -6.47 7.58
C SER A 46 7.09 -6.23 6.18
N SER A 47 7.65 -6.94 5.20
CA SER A 47 7.43 -6.68 3.77
C SER A 47 7.50 -8.01 3.02
N SER A 48 6.95 -8.09 1.80
CA SER A 48 7.05 -9.30 0.98
C SER A 48 7.19 -8.99 -0.51
N PHE A 49 8.02 -9.78 -1.20
CA PHE A 49 7.97 -9.91 -2.65
C PHE A 49 7.01 -11.05 -3.02
N TYR A 50 6.33 -10.89 -4.14
CA TYR A 50 5.49 -11.90 -4.76
C TYR A 50 6.01 -12.14 -6.16
N VAL A 51 6.32 -13.40 -6.50
CA VAL A 51 6.59 -13.78 -7.90
C VAL A 51 5.33 -13.48 -8.69
N SER A 52 5.47 -12.71 -9.78
CA SER A 52 4.33 -12.18 -10.50
C SER A 52 4.37 -12.53 -11.98
N SER A 53 3.18 -12.65 -12.57
CA SER A 53 2.99 -12.76 -14.02
C SER A 53 2.99 -11.39 -14.70
N ASP A 54 2.78 -11.38 -16.02
CA ASP A 54 2.70 -10.17 -16.82
C ASP A 54 1.60 -9.19 -16.42
N HIS A 55 0.54 -9.70 -15.80
CA HIS A 55 -0.63 -8.95 -15.35
C HIS A 55 -0.56 -8.56 -13.87
N TRP A 56 0.64 -8.54 -13.26
CA TRP A 56 0.86 -8.17 -11.86
C TRP A 56 0.09 -9.03 -10.83
N ILE A 57 -0.16 -10.30 -11.18
CA ILE A 57 -0.86 -11.25 -10.30
C ILE A 57 0.11 -11.79 -9.25
N LYS A 58 -0.24 -11.63 -7.97
CA LYS A 58 0.56 -12.08 -6.82
C LYS A 58 0.56 -13.62 -6.73
N GLY A 59 1.71 -14.23 -7.01
CA GLY A 59 1.97 -15.66 -6.85
C GLY A 59 2.72 -15.98 -5.56
N ASP A 60 3.82 -16.73 -5.68
CA ASP A 60 4.60 -17.20 -4.54
C ASP A 60 5.20 -16.05 -3.72
N GLU A 61 5.03 -16.13 -2.40
CA GLU A 61 5.46 -15.11 -1.45
C GLU A 61 6.88 -15.37 -0.91
N ILE A 62 7.68 -14.30 -0.86
CA ILE A 62 9.00 -14.26 -0.24
C ILE A 62 8.99 -13.14 0.80
N ALA A 63 8.93 -13.50 2.08
CA ALA A 63 8.66 -12.58 3.18
C ALA A 63 9.93 -12.13 3.92
N TYR A 64 9.88 -10.89 4.40
CA TYR A 64 10.83 -10.28 5.35
C TYR A 64 10.10 -10.04 6.67
N LEU A 65 10.73 -10.48 7.76
CA LEU A 65 10.11 -10.52 9.10
C LEU A 65 8.73 -11.20 9.06
N PRO A 66 8.63 -12.47 8.61
CA PRO A 66 7.36 -13.19 8.57
C PRO A 66 6.77 -13.37 9.96
N ASN A 67 5.47 -13.14 10.10
CA ASN A 67 4.74 -13.48 11.33
C ASN A 67 4.58 -15.01 11.45
N GLN A 68 4.25 -15.52 12.65
CA GLN A 68 4.17 -16.96 12.95
C GLN A 68 3.31 -17.72 11.93
N LYS A 69 2.15 -17.18 11.55
CA LYS A 69 1.27 -17.78 10.53
C LYS A 69 1.96 -18.00 9.17
N LYS A 70 2.86 -17.09 8.76
CA LYS A 70 3.62 -17.24 7.49
C LYS A 70 4.70 -18.30 7.64
N VAL A 71 5.35 -18.36 8.80
CA VAL A 71 6.34 -19.39 9.12
C VAL A 71 5.70 -20.78 9.13
N ASP A 72 4.54 -20.93 9.76
CA ASP A 72 3.81 -22.21 9.85
C ASP A 72 3.35 -22.72 8.47
N ARG A 73 3.09 -21.82 7.52
CA ARG A 73 2.77 -22.14 6.12
C ARG A 73 4.01 -22.43 5.26
N GLY A 74 5.21 -22.30 5.81
CA GLY A 74 6.45 -22.52 5.07
C GLY A 74 6.78 -21.45 4.04
N VAL A 75 6.31 -20.20 4.23
CA VAL A 75 6.62 -19.08 3.33
C VAL A 75 8.14 -18.84 3.29
N ALA A 76 8.68 -18.67 2.08
CA ALA A 76 10.11 -18.46 1.89
C ALA A 76 10.56 -17.13 2.55
N THR A 77 11.75 -17.12 3.13
CA THR A 77 12.32 -15.92 3.77
C THR A 77 13.30 -15.22 2.84
N MET A 78 13.24 -13.89 2.75
CA MET A 78 14.11 -13.09 1.87
C MET A 78 15.61 -13.35 2.05
N GLU A 79 16.07 -13.61 3.28
CA GLU A 79 17.48 -13.91 3.61
C GLU A 79 17.99 -15.17 2.89
N LYS A 80 17.13 -16.18 2.71
CA LYS A 80 17.51 -17.50 2.15
C LYS A 80 17.18 -17.61 0.67
N SER A 81 16.35 -16.72 0.16
CA SER A 81 15.91 -16.69 -1.23
C SER A 81 16.91 -15.91 -2.09
N ARG A 82 17.68 -16.62 -2.90
CA ARG A 82 18.56 -16.01 -3.92
C ARG A 82 17.74 -15.58 -5.13
N LEU A 83 18.07 -14.43 -5.71
CA LEU A 83 17.37 -13.90 -6.88
C LEU A 83 17.38 -14.89 -8.05
N SER A 84 18.52 -15.51 -8.34
CA SER A 84 18.66 -16.49 -9.44
C SER A 84 17.65 -17.65 -9.41
N ASN A 85 17.09 -17.98 -8.25
CA ASN A 85 16.15 -19.10 -8.12
C ASN A 85 14.73 -18.74 -8.54
N PHE A 86 14.43 -17.45 -8.71
CA PHE A 86 13.09 -16.94 -8.98
C PHE A 86 13.02 -16.15 -10.30
N ILE A 87 14.07 -16.23 -11.13
CA ILE A 87 14.07 -15.66 -12.48
C ILE A 87 13.83 -16.78 -13.48
N GLU A 88 12.63 -16.83 -14.03
CA GLU A 88 12.26 -17.78 -15.08
C GLU A 88 12.28 -17.11 -16.47
N ASP A 89 11.90 -15.83 -16.53
CA ASP A 89 11.83 -15.05 -17.77
C ASP A 89 12.80 -13.84 -17.77
N PRO A 90 13.35 -13.42 -18.92
CA PRO A 90 14.16 -12.20 -19.02
C PRO A 90 13.48 -10.91 -18.54
N HIS A 91 12.15 -10.86 -18.56
CA HIS A 91 11.29 -9.80 -18.06
C HIS A 91 10.54 -10.18 -16.77
N GLN A 92 11.12 -11.08 -15.96
CA GLN A 92 10.52 -11.51 -14.69
C GLN A 92 10.00 -10.33 -13.87
N LYS A 93 8.73 -10.43 -13.43
CA LYS A 93 8.07 -9.45 -12.59
C LYS A 93 7.92 -9.94 -11.17
N PHE A 94 7.98 -9.01 -10.23
CA PHE A 94 7.68 -9.19 -8.83
C PHE A 94 6.78 -8.05 -8.36
N TYR A 95 5.73 -8.38 -7.63
CA TYR A 95 4.96 -7.40 -6.88
C TYR A 95 5.59 -7.27 -5.50
N TYR A 96 5.88 -6.07 -5.03
CA TYR A 96 6.52 -5.86 -3.74
C TYR A 96 5.64 -5.00 -2.85
N ILE A 97 5.33 -5.52 -1.65
CA ILE A 97 4.56 -4.83 -0.63
C ILE A 97 5.49 -4.47 0.51
N TYR A 98 5.69 -3.18 0.71
CA TYR A 98 6.45 -2.64 1.84
C TYR A 98 5.52 -2.36 3.02
N ASN A 99 5.95 -2.75 4.23
CA ASN A 99 5.30 -2.41 5.50
C ASN A 99 3.80 -2.77 5.57
N PHE A 100 3.48 -3.98 6.01
CA PHE A 100 2.08 -4.41 6.16
C PHE A 100 1.22 -3.55 7.11
N ASP A 101 1.80 -2.74 8.01
CA ASP A 101 1.02 -1.81 8.86
C ASP A 101 0.52 -0.58 8.08
N ARG A 102 1.30 -0.13 7.09
CA ARG A 102 0.98 0.98 6.19
C ARG A 102 1.56 0.66 4.81
N PRO A 103 0.83 -0.13 4.00
CA PRO A 103 1.38 -0.72 2.80
C PRO A 103 1.70 0.33 1.74
N TYR A 104 2.87 0.18 1.12
CA TYR A 104 3.16 0.76 -0.18
C TYR A 104 3.47 -0.36 -1.16
N ASP A 105 2.83 -0.28 -2.32
CA ASP A 105 2.94 -1.27 -3.35
C ASP A 105 3.90 -0.81 -4.46
N PHE A 106 4.71 -1.75 -4.95
CA PHE A 106 5.71 -1.51 -5.95
C PHE A 106 5.65 -2.59 -7.03
N HIS A 107 5.84 -2.14 -8.26
CA HIS A 107 6.11 -2.99 -9.40
C HIS A 107 7.62 -3.12 -9.60
N VAL A 108 8.12 -4.35 -9.57
CA VAL A 108 9.54 -4.66 -9.74
C VAL A 108 9.72 -5.55 -10.96
N GLU A 109 10.47 -5.08 -11.94
CA GLU A 109 10.67 -5.77 -13.22
C GLU A 109 12.15 -5.95 -13.52
N LEU A 110 12.54 -7.15 -13.94
CA LEU A 110 13.85 -7.40 -14.51
C LEU A 110 13.94 -6.76 -15.90
N VAL A 111 14.74 -5.72 -16.05
CA VAL A 111 14.85 -4.99 -17.34
C VAL A 111 16.13 -5.30 -18.09
N LYS A 112 17.16 -5.83 -17.42
CA LYS A 112 18.44 -6.15 -18.06
C LYS A 112 19.22 -7.20 -17.28
N ILE A 113 19.88 -8.10 -18.02
CA ILE A 113 20.88 -9.03 -17.50
C ILE A 113 22.24 -8.67 -18.09
N ILE A 114 23.22 -8.39 -17.23
CA ILE A 114 24.60 -8.07 -17.62
C ILE A 114 25.46 -9.27 -17.23
N LEU A 115 26.10 -9.93 -18.20
CA LEU A 115 26.80 -11.21 -17.97
C LEU A 115 28.07 -11.08 -17.11
N GLN A 116 28.69 -9.90 -17.11
CA GLN A 116 29.93 -9.62 -16.38
C GLN A 116 29.74 -8.46 -15.42
N ALA A 117 29.85 -8.75 -14.12
CA ALA A 117 29.99 -7.74 -13.08
C ALA A 117 31.28 -6.93 -13.27
N ASP A 118 31.21 -5.62 -13.08
CA ASP A 118 32.40 -4.79 -12.99
C ASP A 118 33.10 -5.06 -11.65
N ALA A 119 34.40 -5.32 -11.69
CA ALA A 119 35.19 -5.61 -10.49
C ALA A 119 35.37 -4.38 -9.58
N ASN A 120 35.18 -3.17 -10.10
CA ASN A 120 35.33 -1.93 -9.35
C ASN A 120 34.03 -1.46 -8.68
N ILE A 121 32.91 -2.15 -8.90
CA ILE A 121 31.60 -1.76 -8.37
C ILE A 121 31.18 -2.74 -7.27
N GLU A 122 30.80 -2.20 -6.12
CA GLU A 122 30.17 -2.96 -5.05
C GLU A 122 28.65 -2.99 -5.27
N TYR A 123 28.09 -4.19 -5.31
CA TYR A 123 26.66 -4.44 -5.54
C TYR A 123 25.98 -4.88 -4.23
N PRO A 124 24.73 -4.47 -3.95
CA PRO A 124 23.81 -3.78 -4.86
C PRO A 124 24.08 -2.27 -4.97
N VAL A 125 23.88 -1.71 -6.15
CA VAL A 125 24.07 -0.27 -6.42
C VAL A 125 22.86 0.33 -7.12
N LEU A 126 22.52 1.57 -6.76
CA LEU A 126 21.49 2.34 -7.44
C LEU A 126 22.06 2.87 -8.77
N PHE A 127 21.57 2.35 -9.89
CA PHE A 127 21.97 2.76 -11.23
C PHE A 127 21.28 4.06 -11.66
N LYS A 128 19.98 4.19 -11.35
CA LYS A 128 19.17 5.33 -11.76
C LYS A 128 18.12 5.66 -10.71
N SER A 129 17.86 6.95 -10.50
CA SER A 129 16.81 7.47 -9.64
C SER A 129 16.09 8.63 -10.33
N ILE A 130 14.78 8.53 -10.51
CA ILE A 130 13.92 9.57 -11.07
C ILE A 130 12.75 9.80 -10.12
N GLY A 131 12.37 11.07 -9.91
CA GLY A 131 11.26 11.43 -9.02
C GLY A 131 11.60 11.29 -7.53
N GLU A 132 10.86 12.00 -6.70
CA GLU A 132 10.96 11.88 -5.24
C GLU A 132 10.04 10.76 -4.74
N ALA A 133 10.53 9.93 -3.83
CA ALA A 133 9.71 8.91 -3.20
C ALA A 133 8.61 9.58 -2.33
N PRO A 134 7.36 9.08 -2.34
CA PRO A 134 6.30 9.58 -1.48
C PRO A 134 6.72 9.63 0.00
N LYS A 135 6.31 10.65 0.74
CA LYS A 135 6.60 10.71 2.17
C LYS A 135 5.63 9.83 2.96
N ILE A 136 6.17 8.91 3.75
CA ILE A 136 5.37 8.11 4.67
C ILE A 136 5.03 8.99 5.87
N PHE A 137 3.74 9.30 6.05
CA PHE A 137 3.26 10.03 7.22
C PHE A 137 3.04 9.05 8.38
N ASP A 138 4.00 8.98 9.30
CA ASP A 138 3.78 8.38 10.60
C ASP A 138 3.04 9.38 11.49
N ALA A 139 1.77 9.09 11.79
CA ALA A 139 0.95 9.92 12.69
C ALA A 139 1.60 10.11 14.09
N ASN A 140 2.45 9.16 14.50
CA ASN A 140 3.20 9.23 15.76
C ASN A 140 4.46 10.13 15.70
N ASN A 141 4.88 10.55 14.50
CA ASN A 141 6.03 11.46 14.31
C ASN A 141 5.58 12.89 13.96
N PHE A 142 4.32 13.22 14.19
CA PHE A 142 3.84 14.61 14.16
C PHE A 142 4.28 15.33 15.45
N THR A 143 5.59 15.43 15.69
CA THR A 143 6.09 16.61 16.38
C THR A 143 5.92 17.73 15.38
N ALA A 144 4.90 18.56 15.55
CA ALA A 144 4.85 19.85 14.89
C ALA A 144 6.21 20.49 15.14
N ALA A 145 7.05 20.52 14.11
CA ALA A 145 8.16 21.44 14.11
C ALA A 145 7.47 22.80 14.07
N THR A 146 7.25 23.38 15.24
CA THR A 146 7.09 24.81 15.39
C THR A 146 8.41 25.38 14.90
N THR A 147 8.56 25.48 13.58
CA THR A 147 9.45 26.46 13.00
C THR A 147 8.92 27.77 13.55
N THR A 148 9.62 28.32 14.52
CA THR A 148 9.60 29.73 14.84
C THR A 148 10.11 30.49 13.62
N ALA A 149 9.38 30.41 12.51
CA ALA A 149 9.32 31.51 11.58
C ALA A 149 8.70 32.62 12.40
N ALA A 150 9.40 33.74 12.54
CA ALA A 150 8.87 34.93 13.17
C ALA A 150 7.52 35.24 12.51
N VAL A 151 6.45 34.86 13.19
CA VAL A 151 5.09 35.25 12.85
C VAL A 151 5.10 36.75 13.11
N SER A 152 5.13 37.53 12.02
CA SER A 152 4.74 38.93 12.06
C SER A 152 3.42 39.00 12.83
N THR A 153 3.41 39.82 13.88
CA THR A 153 2.35 40.02 14.87
C THR A 153 1.04 40.60 14.30
N ASP A 154 0.77 40.42 13.01
CA ASP A 154 -0.36 41.02 12.29
C ASP A 154 -1.58 40.09 12.15
N PHE A 155 -1.62 38.98 12.90
CA PHE A 155 -2.78 38.07 12.93
C PHE A 155 -3.35 37.89 14.35
N ASP A 156 -3.43 38.98 15.11
CA ASP A 156 -4.10 39.04 16.42
C ASP A 156 -5.62 39.34 16.30
N PHE A 157 -6.24 39.09 15.14
CA PHE A 157 -7.66 39.37 14.90
C PHE A 157 -8.60 38.51 15.78
N LEU A 158 -8.14 37.34 16.26
CA LEU A 158 -8.95 36.44 17.07
C LEU A 158 -8.95 36.77 18.57
N ASN A 159 -8.06 37.67 19.02
CA ASN A 159 -7.97 38.05 20.43
C ASN A 159 -8.64 39.41 20.72
N GLU A 160 -9.06 40.14 19.67
CA GLU A 160 -9.79 41.41 19.76
C GLU A 160 -11.29 41.25 19.48
N MET A 161 -11.87 40.09 19.79
CA MET A 161 -13.29 40.01 20.10
C MET A 161 -13.43 39.97 21.62
N ASP A 162 -13.35 41.16 22.21
CA ASP A 162 -13.72 41.42 23.59
C ASP A 162 -15.20 41.04 23.76
N PHE A 163 -15.44 39.79 24.16
CA PHE A 163 -16.76 39.26 24.41
C PHE A 163 -17.27 39.90 25.70
N VAL A 164 -17.96 41.04 25.56
CA VAL A 164 -18.70 41.70 26.64
C VAL A 164 -19.92 40.83 26.97
N PRO A 165 -19.99 40.18 28.14
CA PRO A 165 -21.09 39.29 28.49
C PRO A 165 -22.28 40.06 29.08
N GLU A 166 -22.70 41.16 28.45
CA GLU A 166 -23.76 42.04 28.98
C GLU A 166 -24.87 42.35 27.97
N ASP A 167 -25.23 41.41 27.10
CA ASP A 167 -26.48 41.50 26.31
C ASP A 167 -27.12 40.12 26.10
N THR A 168 -27.42 39.44 27.21
CA THR A 168 -28.25 38.22 27.20
C THR A 168 -29.76 38.50 27.25
N GLU A 169 -30.17 39.77 27.22
CA GLU A 169 -31.56 40.18 27.43
C GLU A 169 -32.38 40.34 26.14
N GLU A 170 -31.76 40.26 24.94
CA GLU A 170 -32.49 40.42 23.67
C GLU A 170 -32.94 39.09 23.01
N LEU A 171 -32.56 37.93 23.57
CA LEU A 171 -32.98 36.63 23.04
C LEU A 171 -34.39 36.19 23.51
N GLU A 172 -34.97 36.86 24.52
CA GLU A 172 -36.33 36.60 25.02
C GLU A 172 -37.43 37.27 24.17
N ALA A 173 -37.10 38.13 23.20
CA ALA A 173 -38.08 38.84 22.38
C ALA A 173 -38.61 38.05 21.16
N MET A 174 -38.22 36.79 20.99
CA MET A 174 -38.66 35.94 19.87
C MET A 174 -39.71 34.87 20.25
N ASP A 175 -40.34 35.00 21.44
CA ASP A 175 -41.51 34.22 21.84
C ASP A 175 -42.81 34.89 21.35
N GLY A 176 -43.16 34.71 20.07
CA GLY A 176 -44.34 35.45 19.58
C GLY A 176 -44.94 35.15 18.22
N ARG A 177 -44.54 34.10 17.48
CA ARG A 177 -45.26 33.71 16.25
C ARG A 177 -45.44 32.21 16.12
N GLY A 178 -46.48 31.71 16.77
CA GLY A 178 -46.98 30.35 16.61
C GLY A 178 -47.83 30.14 15.34
N ILE A 179 -48.07 28.84 15.08
CA ILE A 179 -49.18 28.21 14.35
C ILE A 179 -49.23 28.46 12.82
N SER A 180 -49.15 27.42 11.98
CA SER A 180 -50.20 26.40 11.85
C SER A 180 -49.71 24.97 11.60
N THR A 181 -50.32 24.09 12.38
CA THR A 181 -50.50 22.65 12.25
C THR A 181 -51.07 22.21 10.89
N SER A 182 -50.44 21.24 10.24
CA SER A 182 -51.11 20.29 9.37
C SER A 182 -50.88 18.89 9.93
N SER A 183 -51.78 18.49 10.80
CA SER A 183 -51.94 17.12 11.29
C SER A 183 -52.35 16.18 10.16
N LYS A 184 -51.62 15.07 9.99
CA LYS A 184 -52.18 13.81 9.47
C LYS A 184 -51.59 12.64 10.27
N SER A 185 -52.35 12.30 11.32
CA SER A 185 -52.57 11.01 11.99
C SER A 185 -51.54 9.87 11.82
N ASP A 186 -51.09 9.41 12.99
CA ASP A 186 -50.62 8.05 13.31
C ASP A 186 -51.52 6.94 12.73
N ASP A 187 -50.90 5.83 12.33
CA ASP A 187 -51.29 4.53 12.87
C ASP A 187 -50.05 3.62 12.95
N HIS A 188 -49.86 3.04 14.13
CA HIS A 188 -48.90 1.99 14.45
C HIS A 188 -49.50 0.64 14.03
N GLU A 189 -48.69 -0.28 13.51
CA GLU A 189 -48.77 -1.71 13.88
C GLU A 189 -47.51 -2.45 13.40
N ASP A 190 -46.84 -3.10 14.35
CA ASP A 190 -45.89 -4.20 14.15
C ASP A 190 -46.59 -5.35 13.42
N GLU A 191 -45.92 -6.03 12.49
CA GLU A 191 -45.74 -7.48 12.53
C GLU A 191 -44.77 -7.98 11.46
N SER A 192 -43.97 -8.94 11.89
CA SER A 192 -43.19 -9.94 11.17
C SER A 192 -43.83 -10.49 9.89
N GLU A 193 -43.02 -10.94 8.92
CA GLU A 193 -42.96 -12.34 8.46
C GLU A 193 -41.76 -12.57 7.54
N GLU A 194 -41.24 -13.79 7.64
CA GLU A 194 -40.12 -14.37 6.91
C GLU A 194 -40.55 -14.83 5.50
N ASP A 195 -39.53 -15.10 4.68
CA ASP A 195 -39.44 -16.17 3.70
C ASP A 195 -39.80 -16.01 2.20
N GLU A 196 -38.85 -16.60 1.45
CA GLU A 196 -38.94 -17.27 0.16
C GLU A 196 -39.13 -16.45 -1.13
N PHE A 197 -38.02 -16.29 -1.86
CA PHE A 197 -38.03 -16.76 -3.26
C PHE A 197 -36.70 -17.41 -3.65
N SER A 198 -36.75 -18.74 -3.68
CA SER A 198 -35.84 -19.62 -4.42
C SER A 198 -36.29 -19.69 -5.87
N SER A 199 -35.38 -19.38 -6.80
CA SER A 199 -35.39 -19.77 -8.21
C SER A 199 -33.98 -19.46 -8.71
N GLY A 200 -33.09 -20.40 -9.03
CA GLY A 200 -33.31 -21.62 -9.78
C GLY A 200 -32.55 -21.44 -11.09
N ASP A 201 -31.22 -21.61 -11.06
CA ASP A 201 -30.41 -21.83 -12.26
C ASP A 201 -29.48 -23.01 -12.00
N ASP A 202 -29.98 -24.13 -12.50
CA ASP A 202 -29.35 -25.41 -12.74
C ASP A 202 -28.37 -25.24 -13.90
N TYR A 203 -27.07 -25.42 -13.64
CA TYR A 203 -26.11 -25.74 -14.68
C TYR A 203 -25.46 -27.06 -14.33
N ASP A 204 -26.04 -28.06 -14.98
CA ASP A 204 -25.66 -29.46 -15.04
C ASP A 204 -24.17 -29.66 -15.32
N ALA A 205 -23.63 -30.67 -14.66
CA ALA A 205 -22.27 -31.14 -14.79
C ALA A 205 -22.23 -32.23 -15.85
N GLU A 206 -21.68 -31.95 -17.03
CA GLU A 206 -21.31 -32.99 -17.99
C GLU A 206 -19.83 -33.32 -17.84
N ASP A 207 -19.60 -34.29 -16.96
CA ASP A 207 -18.44 -35.15 -16.89
C ASP A 207 -18.39 -36.00 -18.18
N TYR A 208 -17.40 -35.76 -19.04
CA TYR A 208 -17.01 -36.72 -20.07
C TYR A 208 -15.57 -37.17 -19.80
N ASP A 209 -15.51 -38.20 -18.97
CA ASP A 209 -14.40 -39.14 -18.85
C ASP A 209 -14.15 -39.92 -20.17
N SER A 210 -12.86 -40.20 -20.37
CA SER A 210 -12.22 -41.26 -21.14
C SER A 210 -12.65 -41.56 -22.60
N LYS A 211 -11.66 -41.39 -23.51
CA LYS A 211 -11.07 -42.54 -24.23
C LYS A 211 -9.70 -42.24 -24.83
N GLU A 212 -8.71 -42.91 -24.26
CA GLU A 212 -7.51 -43.38 -24.95
C GLU A 212 -7.86 -44.32 -26.11
N ASP A 213 -6.86 -44.50 -26.97
CA ASP A 213 -6.58 -45.66 -27.84
C ASP A 213 -6.80 -45.54 -29.35
N TYR A 214 -5.64 -45.66 -30.02
CA TYR A 214 -5.29 -45.94 -31.43
C TYR A 214 -5.16 -44.81 -32.44
#